data_AF-A0A6P7ZCI0-F1
#
_entry.id   AF-A0A6P7ZCI0-F1
#
_cell.length_a   1.000
_cell.length_b   1.000
_cell.length_c   1.000
_cell.angle_alpha   90.00
_cell.angle_beta   90.00
_cell.angle_gamma   90.00
#
_symmetry.space_group_name_H-M   'P 1'
#
loop_
_entity.id
_entity.type
_entity.pdbx_description
1 polymer ?
#
loop_
_entity_poly.entity_id
_entity_poly.type
_entity_poly.pdbx_seq_one_letter_code
_entity_poly.pdbx_strand_id
1 'polypeptide(L)'
;MARLRRRAFVALFLFLLFLFGTMMGLRTLKPTDGFSDLAPGLELSPFMGGLEKHAVSQEAISRSHPLTSTRANLEHTVHYDLHIFYYMWYGNPKFDGKYLHWDHVMVPHWDPKISASYPKGKHSPPEDLGSSFYPELGPYSSRDPAVLEEHMKQLKAAAIGVLVLSWYPPGVADDNGEPADDLVPLILDAAHRYSIKVAFHIQPYKGRSDQTVHDNVKYISDRYGSHTAFYRYKTSTGRSLPLFYIYDSYLTPPDSWANLLLPSGSHSIRNTPYDAMFIALLVEEAHKHDILSAGYDGMYTYFASNGFSFGSSHQNWKAIKTFCDANNLLFIPSVGPGYIDTSIRPWNNHNTRNRVNGKYYETALQAALTVRPDIVSITSFNEWHEGTQIEKAVPKKTPTRLYLDYAPHQTDLYLELTRKWARHYSKEKEQWLM
;
A
#
# COMPACT_ATOMS: atom_id res chain seq x y z
N MET A 1 -28.40 61.39 7.73
CA MET A 1 -28.60 60.49 6.57
C MET A 1 -27.32 60.10 5.80
N ALA A 2 -26.24 60.89 5.81
CA ALA A 2 -25.02 60.57 5.03
C ALA A 2 -24.16 59.39 5.57
N ARG A 3 -24.15 59.14 6.89
CA ARG A 3 -23.38 58.03 7.50
C ARG A 3 -23.99 56.64 7.26
N LEU A 4 -25.31 56.55 7.16
CA LEU A 4 -26.01 55.28 6.87
C LEU A 4 -25.79 54.85 5.41
N ARG A 5 -25.81 55.81 4.48
CA ARG A 5 -25.51 55.57 3.05
C ARG A 5 -24.07 55.08 2.84
N ARG A 6 -23.07 55.64 3.53
CA ARG A 6 -21.68 55.17 3.42
C ARG A 6 -21.48 53.72 3.86
N ARG A 7 -22.15 53.27 4.93
CA ARG A 7 -22.07 51.88 5.39
C ARG A 7 -22.76 50.90 4.43
N ALA A 8 -23.89 51.31 3.85
CA ALA A 8 -24.59 50.52 2.83
C ALA A 8 -23.76 50.37 1.53
N PHE A 9 -23.08 51.44 1.09
CA PHE A 9 -22.20 51.38 -0.09
C PHE A 9 -20.96 50.53 0.13
N VAL A 10 -20.36 50.56 1.33
CA VAL A 10 -19.22 49.69 1.68
C VAL A 10 -19.65 48.23 1.76
N ALA A 11 -20.82 47.93 2.34
CA ALA A 11 -21.35 46.57 2.37
C ALA A 11 -21.69 46.04 0.97
N LEU A 12 -22.29 46.87 0.11
CA LEU A 12 -22.57 46.51 -1.29
C LEU A 12 -21.29 46.27 -2.09
N PHE A 13 -20.24 47.07 -1.86
CA PHE A 13 -18.94 46.90 -2.51
C PHE A 13 -18.23 45.61 -2.07
N LEU A 14 -18.26 45.28 -0.78
CA LEU A 14 -17.70 44.03 -0.26
C LEU A 14 -18.50 42.80 -0.75
N PHE A 15 -19.82 42.92 -0.87
CA PHE A 15 -20.67 41.87 -1.43
C PHE A 15 -20.42 41.65 -2.93
N LEU A 16 -20.22 42.72 -3.70
CA LEU A 16 -19.82 42.65 -5.11
C LEU A 16 -18.43 42.03 -5.29
N LEU A 17 -17.46 42.37 -4.43
CA LEU A 17 -16.14 41.74 -4.42
C LEU A 17 -16.20 40.24 -4.08
N PHE A 18 -17.06 39.86 -3.14
CA PHE A 18 -17.30 38.46 -2.81
C PHE A 18 -17.96 37.70 -3.98
N LEU A 19 -18.96 38.29 -4.65
CA LEU A 19 -19.58 37.73 -5.86
C LEU A 19 -18.58 37.62 -7.02
N PHE A 20 -17.71 38.61 -7.22
CA PHE A 20 -16.68 38.55 -8.25
C PHE A 20 -15.59 37.51 -7.94
N GLY A 21 -15.17 37.40 -6.67
CA GLY A 21 -14.20 36.40 -6.20
C GLY A 21 -14.75 34.98 -6.32
N THR A 22 -16.01 34.77 -5.96
CA THR A 22 -16.70 33.47 -6.10
C THR A 22 -16.97 33.13 -7.57
N MET A 23 -17.34 34.08 -8.43
CA MET A 23 -17.46 33.86 -9.87
C MET A 23 -16.11 33.58 -10.55
N MET A 24 -15.01 34.20 -10.10
CA MET A 24 -13.67 33.88 -10.60
C MET A 24 -13.20 32.50 -10.11
N GLY A 25 -13.48 32.12 -8.85
CA GLY A 25 -13.20 30.78 -8.33
C GLY A 25 -14.06 29.67 -8.96
N LEU A 26 -15.30 29.98 -9.35
CA LEU A 26 -16.17 29.08 -10.12
C LEU A 26 -15.77 29.01 -11.60
N ARG A 27 -15.14 30.04 -12.17
CA ARG A 27 -14.56 30.00 -13.53
C ARG A 27 -13.28 29.18 -13.62
N THR A 28 -12.53 29.03 -12.52
CA THR A 28 -11.43 28.05 -12.43
C THR A 28 -11.92 26.62 -12.21
N LEU A 29 -13.21 26.44 -11.92
CA LEU A 29 -13.89 25.15 -11.81
C LEU A 29 -14.89 25.02 -12.97
N LYS A 30 -14.39 24.89 -14.20
CA LYS A 30 -15.17 24.29 -15.28
C LYS A 30 -14.66 22.89 -15.60
N PRO A 31 -15.57 21.90 -15.73
CA PRO A 31 -15.26 20.63 -16.35
C PRO A 31 -14.93 20.88 -17.82
N THR A 32 -13.85 20.29 -18.31
CA THR A 32 -13.59 20.23 -19.75
C THR A 32 -14.66 19.37 -20.41
N ASP A 33 -15.42 20.01 -21.29
CA ASP A 33 -16.43 19.43 -22.16
C ASP A 33 -15.86 18.30 -23.01
N GLY A 34 -16.64 17.22 -23.07
CA GLY A 34 -16.40 16.05 -23.91
C GLY A 34 -17.63 15.16 -23.96
N PHE A 35 -18.83 15.74 -24.03
CA PHE A 35 -20.05 15.05 -24.42
C PHE A 35 -20.67 15.81 -25.58
N SER A 36 -20.75 15.15 -26.73
CA SER A 36 -21.72 15.47 -27.77
C SER A 36 -22.60 14.25 -27.96
N ASP A 37 -23.90 14.53 -27.97
CA ASP A 37 -25.03 13.62 -28.00
C ASP A 37 -24.96 12.53 -29.08
N LEU A 38 -25.47 11.35 -28.76
CA LEU A 38 -26.44 10.64 -29.60
C LEU A 38 -27.37 9.78 -28.71
N ALA A 39 -28.63 9.75 -29.14
CA ALA A 39 -29.86 9.53 -28.39
C ALA A 39 -30.16 8.04 -28.01
N PRO A 40 -31.24 7.78 -27.24
CA PRO A 40 -31.43 6.56 -26.46
C PRO A 40 -32.27 5.50 -27.18
N GLY A 41 -32.08 4.23 -26.79
CA GLY A 41 -33.03 3.17 -27.05
C GLY A 41 -32.37 1.80 -27.16
N LEU A 42 -32.63 0.92 -26.19
CA LEU A 42 -33.15 -0.44 -26.39
C LEU A 42 -33.03 -1.26 -25.09
N GLU A 43 -34.20 -1.38 -24.45
CA GLU A 43 -34.81 -2.56 -23.84
C GLU A 43 -33.91 -3.65 -23.22
N LEU A 44 -34.08 -3.77 -21.90
CA LEU A 44 -33.92 -5.00 -21.13
C LEU A 44 -34.90 -6.08 -21.62
N SER A 45 -34.37 -7.24 -22.02
CA SER A 45 -35.13 -8.49 -22.11
C SER A 45 -34.51 -9.53 -21.16
N PRO A 46 -35.30 -10.13 -20.25
CA PRO A 46 -34.86 -11.24 -19.42
C PRO A 46 -35.17 -12.56 -20.13
N PHE A 47 -34.19 -13.45 -20.31
CA PHE A 47 -34.48 -14.82 -20.75
C PHE A 47 -34.63 -15.76 -19.57
N MET A 48 -35.88 -16.15 -19.37
CA MET A 48 -36.37 -17.26 -18.54
C MET A 48 -35.98 -18.60 -19.17
N GLY A 49 -35.65 -19.55 -18.30
CA GLY A 49 -36.19 -20.92 -18.26
C GLY A 49 -36.25 -21.74 -19.55
N GLY A 50 -35.40 -22.76 -19.62
CA GLY A 50 -35.57 -23.92 -20.49
C GLY A 50 -35.02 -25.18 -19.82
N LEU A 51 -35.87 -25.87 -19.06
CA LEU A 51 -35.68 -27.28 -18.71
C LEU A 51 -35.84 -28.09 -20.00
N GLU A 52 -34.88 -28.93 -20.35
CA GLU A 52 -35.18 -30.21 -21.00
C GLU A 52 -34.18 -31.29 -20.57
N LYS A 53 -34.75 -32.39 -20.09
CA LYS A 53 -34.11 -33.62 -19.65
C LYS A 53 -33.75 -34.45 -20.88
N HIS A 54 -32.54 -34.98 -20.99
CA HIS A 54 -32.32 -36.23 -21.74
C HIS A 54 -31.29 -37.16 -21.06
N ALA A 55 -31.84 -38.30 -20.66
CA ALA A 55 -31.32 -39.67 -20.64
C ALA A 55 -29.85 -39.95 -20.27
N VAL A 56 -29.73 -40.69 -19.16
CA VAL A 56 -28.60 -41.54 -18.81
C VAL A 56 -28.47 -42.69 -19.83
N SER A 57 -27.27 -42.90 -20.36
CA SER A 57 -26.81 -44.25 -20.74
C SER A 57 -25.37 -44.41 -20.27
N GLN A 58 -25.15 -45.46 -19.49
CA GLN A 58 -23.85 -45.91 -19.05
C GLN A 58 -23.22 -46.74 -20.16
N GLU A 59 -21.98 -46.45 -20.53
CA GLU A 59 -21.04 -47.47 -20.96
C GLU A 59 -19.62 -47.06 -20.55
N ALA A 60 -19.03 -47.91 -19.72
CA ALA A 60 -17.71 -47.73 -19.14
C ALA A 60 -16.66 -48.30 -20.10
N ILE A 61 -15.69 -47.46 -20.50
CA ILE A 61 -14.37 -47.96 -20.95
C ILE A 61 -13.29 -47.15 -20.23
N SER A 62 -12.58 -47.87 -19.38
CA SER A 62 -11.42 -47.47 -18.59
C SER A 62 -10.24 -47.04 -19.47
N ARG A 63 -9.83 -45.76 -19.36
CA ARG A 63 -8.43 -45.33 -19.55
C ARG A 63 -8.07 -44.29 -18.50
N SER A 64 -7.17 -44.68 -17.63
CA SER A 64 -6.60 -43.88 -16.54
C SER A 64 -5.68 -42.78 -17.10
N HIS A 65 -6.15 -41.54 -17.06
CA HIS A 65 -5.30 -40.34 -17.08
C HIS A 65 -5.41 -39.64 -15.73
N PRO A 66 -4.30 -39.29 -15.04
CA PRO A 66 -4.37 -38.55 -13.79
C PRO A 66 -4.63 -37.06 -14.08
N LEU A 67 -5.89 -36.73 -14.38
CA LEU A 67 -6.39 -35.35 -14.42
C LEU A 67 -7.07 -35.02 -13.09
N THR A 68 -6.32 -35.01 -12.00
CA THR A 68 -6.84 -34.56 -10.68
C THR A 68 -5.77 -33.98 -9.74
N SER A 69 -4.55 -33.73 -10.22
CA SER A 69 -3.46 -33.13 -9.41
C SER A 69 -3.24 -31.62 -9.66
N THR A 70 -3.68 -31.08 -10.80
CA THR A 70 -3.40 -29.67 -11.17
C THR A 70 -4.30 -28.66 -10.48
N ARG A 71 -5.57 -29.00 -10.18
CA ARG A 71 -6.50 -28.06 -9.52
C ARG A 71 -6.16 -27.84 -8.04
N ALA A 72 -5.76 -28.88 -7.32
CA ALA A 72 -5.38 -28.78 -5.90
C ALA A 72 -4.04 -28.04 -5.71
N ASN A 73 -3.10 -28.14 -6.67
CA ASN A 73 -1.83 -27.42 -6.62
C ASN A 73 -1.97 -25.91 -6.95
N LEU A 74 -3.01 -25.49 -7.68
CA LEU A 74 -3.28 -24.08 -7.97
C LEU A 74 -4.00 -23.34 -6.83
N GLU A 75 -4.55 -24.05 -5.83
CA GLU A 75 -5.30 -23.40 -4.74
C GLU A 75 -4.41 -22.71 -3.70
N HIS A 76 -3.11 -23.01 -3.69
CA HIS A 76 -2.15 -22.52 -2.68
C HIS A 76 -0.89 -21.86 -3.28
N THR A 77 -0.92 -21.48 -4.55
CA THR A 77 0.19 -20.73 -5.19
C THR A 77 0.16 -19.26 -4.79
N VAL A 78 1.34 -18.71 -4.53
CA VAL A 78 1.55 -17.28 -4.32
C VAL A 78 1.86 -16.57 -5.64
N HIS A 79 1.58 -15.27 -5.73
CA HIS A 79 1.88 -14.45 -6.90
C HIS A 79 3.01 -13.46 -6.60
N TYR A 80 4.17 -13.64 -7.24
CA TYR A 80 5.36 -12.79 -7.03
C TYR A 80 5.25 -11.38 -7.62
N ASP A 81 4.17 -11.11 -8.36
CA ASP A 81 3.79 -9.78 -8.86
C ASP A 81 2.86 -9.04 -7.88
N LEU A 82 2.53 -9.67 -6.75
CA LEU A 82 1.81 -9.04 -5.64
C LEU A 82 2.75 -8.82 -4.47
N HIS A 83 2.96 -7.55 -4.18
CA HIS A 83 3.81 -7.06 -3.10
C HIS A 83 2.93 -6.53 -1.97
N ILE A 84 3.32 -6.71 -0.71
CA ILE A 84 2.57 -6.17 0.43
C ILE A 84 3.50 -5.52 1.45
N PHE A 85 3.19 -4.31 1.90
CA PHE A 85 3.96 -3.64 2.93
C PHE A 85 3.73 -4.30 4.30
N TYR A 86 4.82 -4.60 5.00
CA TYR A 86 4.82 -5.34 6.26
C TYR A 86 5.71 -4.66 7.31
N TYR A 87 5.22 -4.65 8.54
CA TYR A 87 5.84 -3.95 9.68
C TYR A 87 6.22 -4.94 10.77
N MET A 88 7.47 -4.85 11.23
CA MET A 88 8.07 -5.75 12.23
C MET A 88 8.33 -5.07 13.58
N TRP A 89 7.65 -3.96 13.86
CA TRP A 89 7.95 -3.06 14.96
C TRP A 89 7.08 -3.28 16.22
N TYR A 90 6.17 -4.25 16.19
CA TYR A 90 5.24 -4.48 17.29
C TYR A 90 5.92 -5.29 18.39
N GLY A 91 5.72 -4.91 19.66
CA GLY A 91 6.34 -5.59 20.79
C GLY A 91 5.39 -5.73 21.97
N ASN A 92 5.63 -6.72 22.82
CA ASN A 92 4.85 -6.95 24.03
C ASN A 92 5.73 -7.32 25.25
N PRO A 93 5.21 -7.23 26.49
CA PRO A 93 6.02 -7.48 27.69
C PRO A 93 6.68 -8.85 27.77
N LYS A 94 6.13 -9.87 27.10
CA LYS A 94 6.65 -11.24 27.15
C LYS A 94 7.93 -11.41 26.33
N PHE A 95 8.00 -10.80 25.14
CA PHE A 95 9.12 -10.96 24.21
C PHE A 95 10.07 -9.76 24.20
N ASP A 96 9.55 -8.56 24.51
CA ASP A 96 10.25 -7.29 24.35
C ASP A 96 10.41 -6.55 25.70
N GLY A 97 9.86 -7.09 26.79
CA GLY A 97 9.90 -6.48 28.12
C GLY A 97 8.95 -5.28 28.31
N LYS A 98 8.40 -4.73 27.22
CA LYS A 98 7.39 -3.66 27.21
C LYS A 98 6.54 -3.73 25.94
N TYR A 99 5.47 -2.96 25.88
CA TYR A 99 4.79 -2.74 24.61
C TYR A 99 5.62 -1.81 23.73
N LEU A 100 5.65 -2.12 22.42
CA LEU A 100 6.23 -1.29 21.37
C LEU A 100 5.16 -1.12 20.30
N HIS A 101 5.01 0.10 19.78
CA HIS A 101 3.98 0.52 18.81
C HIS A 101 2.52 0.38 19.29
N TRP A 102 2.14 -0.68 19.99
CA TRP A 102 0.78 -0.83 20.52
C TRP A 102 0.40 0.29 21.47
N ASP A 103 1.35 0.74 22.26
CA ASP A 103 1.24 1.89 23.15
C ASP A 103 1.58 3.20 22.42
N HIS A 104 1.26 3.37 21.15
CA HIS A 104 1.64 4.58 20.39
C HIS A 104 1.19 5.89 21.08
N VAL A 105 1.95 6.98 20.88
CA VAL A 105 1.58 8.33 21.31
C VAL A 105 0.51 8.94 20.39
N MET A 106 -0.39 9.74 20.93
CA MET A 106 -1.25 10.59 20.10
C MET A 106 -0.41 11.75 19.54
N VAL A 107 -0.17 11.72 18.24
CA VAL A 107 0.68 12.67 17.52
C VAL A 107 0.01 14.05 17.52
N PRO A 108 0.65 15.09 18.06
CA PRO A 108 0.09 16.43 18.07
C PRO A 108 0.03 17.00 16.65
N HIS A 109 -1.01 17.78 16.37
CA HIS A 109 -1.06 18.61 15.16
C HIS A 109 0.06 19.66 15.21
N TRP A 110 0.67 20.00 14.07
CA TRP A 110 1.78 20.96 14.00
C TRP A 110 1.38 22.38 14.41
N ASP A 111 0.14 22.81 14.11
CA ASP A 111 -0.45 24.03 14.67
C ASP A 111 -0.85 23.81 16.15
N PRO A 112 -0.21 24.53 17.11
CA PRO A 112 -0.51 24.40 18.53
C PRO A 112 -1.96 24.69 18.90
N LYS A 113 -2.65 25.57 18.17
CA LYS A 113 -4.06 25.93 18.43
C LYS A 113 -4.98 24.76 18.09
N ILE A 114 -4.70 24.07 16.99
CA ILE A 114 -5.43 22.87 16.60
C ILE A 114 -5.08 21.73 17.56
N SER A 115 -3.80 21.54 17.89
CA SER A 115 -3.33 20.51 18.83
C SER A 115 -4.01 20.61 20.20
N ALA A 116 -4.28 21.82 20.70
CA ALA A 116 -4.96 22.03 21.98
C ALA A 116 -6.40 21.47 22.02
N SER A 117 -7.03 21.26 20.86
CA SER A 117 -8.39 20.74 20.74
C SER A 117 -8.47 19.21 20.69
N TYR A 118 -7.34 18.50 20.69
CA TYR A 118 -7.28 17.05 20.55
C TYR A 118 -6.67 16.38 21.80
N PRO A 119 -7.06 15.11 22.08
CA PRO A 119 -6.49 14.37 23.20
C PRO A 119 -4.98 14.18 23.01
N LYS A 120 -4.29 14.12 24.15
CA LYS A 120 -2.85 13.90 24.25
C LYS A 120 -2.61 12.72 25.16
N GLY A 121 -1.47 12.05 24.97
CA GLY A 121 -1.05 10.95 25.82
C GLY A 121 -0.61 9.76 24.99
N LYS A 122 -0.49 8.63 25.68
CA LYS A 122 -0.02 7.36 25.16
C LYS A 122 -1.11 6.32 25.34
N HIS A 123 -1.31 5.46 24.35
CA HIS A 123 -2.23 4.34 24.49
C HIS A 123 -1.75 3.36 25.57
N SER A 124 -2.69 2.63 26.19
CA SER A 124 -2.41 1.68 27.29
C SER A 124 -2.88 0.25 26.96
N PRO A 125 -2.05 -0.55 26.26
CA PRO A 125 -2.36 -1.96 25.96
C PRO A 125 -2.48 -2.82 27.23
N PRO A 126 -3.22 -3.95 27.18
CA PRO A 126 -3.76 -4.59 25.98
C PRO A 126 -5.16 -4.12 25.57
N GLU A 127 -5.84 -3.31 26.38
CA GLU A 127 -7.23 -2.90 26.14
C GLU A 127 -7.33 -1.61 25.30
N ASP A 128 -6.34 -0.72 25.38
CA ASP A 128 -6.26 0.51 24.58
C ASP A 128 -5.01 0.49 23.68
N LEU A 129 -5.20 0.25 22.39
CA LEU A 129 -4.14 0.19 21.38
C LEU A 129 -4.13 1.47 20.54
N GLY A 130 -2.96 1.83 20.02
CA GLY A 130 -2.81 2.81 18.93
C GLY A 130 -3.31 2.30 17.59
N SER A 131 -4.53 1.75 17.53
CA SER A 131 -5.18 1.30 16.29
C SER A 131 -6.69 1.43 16.38
N SER A 132 -7.35 1.78 15.28
CA SER A 132 -8.81 1.80 15.20
C SER A 132 -9.44 0.39 15.15
N PHE A 133 -8.64 -0.64 14.85
CA PHE A 133 -9.05 -2.05 14.80
C PHE A 133 -8.29 -2.87 15.86
N TYR A 134 -8.74 -4.10 16.14
CA TYR A 134 -8.08 -4.99 17.10
C TYR A 134 -7.58 -6.28 16.42
N PRO A 135 -6.28 -6.64 16.51
CA PRO A 135 -5.75 -7.84 15.88
C PRO A 135 -6.34 -9.14 16.47
N GLU A 136 -6.58 -10.15 15.63
CA GLU A 136 -6.96 -11.49 16.09
C GLU A 136 -5.88 -12.10 17.00
N LEU A 137 -4.61 -11.79 16.73
CA LEU A 137 -3.45 -12.21 17.53
C LEU A 137 -3.24 -11.37 18.79
N GLY A 138 -4.11 -10.39 19.07
CA GLY A 138 -3.95 -9.41 20.16
C GLY A 138 -2.75 -8.47 19.94
N PRO A 139 -2.33 -7.71 20.97
CA PRO A 139 -1.13 -6.88 20.91
C PRO A 139 0.13 -7.77 20.96
N TYR A 140 0.43 -8.36 19.81
CA TYR A 140 1.48 -9.35 19.62
C TYR A 140 2.88 -8.76 19.62
N SER A 141 3.89 -9.62 19.68
CA SER A 141 5.27 -9.23 19.39
C SER A 141 5.64 -9.73 18.00
N SER A 142 6.23 -8.86 17.18
CA SER A 142 6.85 -9.22 15.90
C SER A 142 8.06 -10.15 16.08
N ARG A 143 8.59 -10.28 17.31
CA ARG A 143 9.65 -11.22 17.68
C ARG A 143 9.14 -12.63 18.01
N ASP A 144 7.83 -12.80 18.20
CA ASP A 144 7.24 -14.10 18.52
C ASP A 144 7.24 -15.01 17.27
N PRO A 145 7.95 -16.15 17.28
CA PRO A 145 7.97 -17.07 16.15
C PRO A 145 6.58 -17.58 15.76
N ALA A 146 5.65 -17.74 16.72
CA ALA A 146 4.29 -18.20 16.42
C ALA A 146 3.49 -17.13 15.65
N VAL A 147 3.73 -15.85 15.94
CA VAL A 147 3.14 -14.71 15.23
C VAL A 147 3.69 -14.64 13.81
N LEU A 148 5.02 -14.76 13.63
CA LEU A 148 5.64 -14.81 12.31
C LEU A 148 5.09 -15.97 11.46
N GLU A 149 4.94 -17.16 12.05
CA GLU A 149 4.32 -18.30 11.38
C GLU A 149 2.88 -18.02 10.94
N GLU A 150 2.07 -17.42 11.81
CA GLU A 150 0.69 -17.09 11.46
C GLU A 150 0.61 -16.00 10.38
N HIS A 151 1.50 -15.00 10.42
CA HIS A 151 1.58 -13.99 9.36
C HIS A 151 1.89 -14.62 8.00
N MET A 152 2.87 -15.53 7.92
CA MET A 152 3.19 -16.20 6.65
C MET A 152 2.04 -17.08 6.15
N LYS A 153 1.29 -17.73 7.05
CA LYS A 153 0.05 -18.44 6.69
C LYS A 153 -0.99 -17.50 6.11
N GLN A 154 -1.22 -16.34 6.72
CA GLN A 154 -2.17 -15.34 6.24
C GLN A 154 -1.76 -14.76 4.88
N LEU A 155 -0.47 -14.47 4.69
CA LEU A 155 0.07 -13.99 3.41
C LEU A 155 -0.07 -15.03 2.30
N LYS A 156 0.28 -16.28 2.58
CA LYS A 156 0.05 -17.40 1.66
C LYS A 156 -1.44 -17.58 1.39
N ALA A 157 -2.29 -17.40 2.41
CA ALA A 157 -3.72 -17.44 2.22
C ALA A 157 -4.19 -16.33 1.29
N ALA A 158 -3.69 -15.11 1.41
CA ALA A 158 -3.96 -14.01 0.50
C ALA A 158 -3.31 -14.17 -0.90
N ALA A 159 -2.58 -15.27 -1.15
CA ALA A 159 -1.82 -15.53 -2.37
C ALA A 159 -0.72 -14.48 -2.67
N ILE A 160 -0.20 -13.83 -1.63
CA ILE A 160 0.89 -12.86 -1.74
C ILE A 160 2.23 -13.58 -1.91
N GLY A 161 3.00 -13.19 -2.92
CA GLY A 161 4.33 -13.74 -3.17
C GLY A 161 5.48 -12.92 -2.59
N VAL A 162 5.29 -11.62 -2.33
CA VAL A 162 6.37 -10.75 -1.86
C VAL A 162 5.92 -9.92 -0.66
N LEU A 163 6.58 -10.14 0.47
CA LEU A 163 6.54 -9.28 1.64
C LEU A 163 7.55 -8.16 1.42
N VAL A 164 7.12 -6.90 1.54
CA VAL A 164 7.98 -5.72 1.48
C VAL A 164 8.18 -5.19 2.89
N LEU A 165 9.36 -5.45 3.45
CA LEU A 165 9.67 -5.23 4.85
C LEU A 165 10.03 -3.77 5.11
N SER A 166 9.26 -3.09 5.95
CA SER A 166 9.63 -1.79 6.52
C SER A 166 10.98 -1.91 7.25
N TRP A 167 11.98 -1.16 6.79
CA TRP A 167 13.36 -1.36 7.22
C TRP A 167 14.06 -0.04 7.59
N TYR A 168 14.75 -0.10 8.72
CA TYR A 168 15.69 0.90 9.22
C TYR A 168 17.08 0.27 9.35
N PRO A 169 18.17 1.06 9.21
CA PRO A 169 19.53 0.57 9.43
C PRO A 169 19.74 -0.04 10.83
N PRO A 170 20.73 -0.94 11.01
CA PRO A 170 21.05 -1.50 12.31
C PRO A 170 21.29 -0.41 13.36
N GLY A 171 20.66 -0.56 14.53
CA GLY A 171 20.73 0.43 15.61
C GLY A 171 19.88 1.69 15.41
N VAL A 172 19.08 1.75 14.35
CA VAL A 172 18.16 2.86 14.04
C VAL A 172 16.71 2.36 14.02
N ALA A 173 15.77 3.23 14.39
CA ALA A 173 14.34 2.96 14.41
C ALA A 173 13.56 4.25 14.10
N ASP A 174 12.23 4.15 13.97
CA ASP A 174 11.35 5.32 14.01
C ASP A 174 11.23 5.89 15.44
N ASP A 175 10.60 7.05 15.57
CA ASP A 175 10.49 7.78 16.83
C ASP A 175 9.67 7.06 17.92
N ASN A 176 8.91 6.03 17.56
CA ASN A 176 8.00 5.30 18.46
C ASN A 176 8.39 3.83 18.65
N GLY A 177 9.45 3.38 17.99
CA GLY A 177 9.90 1.99 17.96
C GLY A 177 11.27 1.75 18.57
N GLU A 178 11.80 0.55 18.32
CA GLU A 178 13.16 0.14 18.65
C GLU A 178 13.83 -0.51 17.44
N PRO A 179 15.18 -0.57 17.38
CA PRO A 179 15.87 -1.20 16.25
C PRO A 179 15.44 -2.65 16.06
N ALA A 180 15.10 -3.01 14.82
CA ALA A 180 14.49 -4.31 14.50
C ALA A 180 15.19 -5.06 13.35
N ASP A 181 16.32 -4.58 12.82
CA ASP A 181 17.08 -5.27 11.76
C ASP A 181 17.52 -6.68 12.17
N ASP A 182 17.72 -6.94 13.46
CA ASP A 182 18.07 -8.25 13.99
C ASP A 182 16.96 -9.32 13.79
N LEU A 183 15.72 -8.90 13.48
CA LEU A 183 14.60 -9.79 13.15
C LEU A 183 14.58 -10.23 11.68
N VAL A 184 15.32 -9.56 10.79
CA VAL A 184 15.29 -9.83 9.34
C VAL A 184 15.63 -11.30 9.02
N PRO A 185 16.64 -11.95 9.63
CA PRO A 185 16.90 -13.38 9.41
C PRO A 185 15.71 -14.29 9.74
N LEU A 186 15.00 -14.03 10.85
CA LEU A 186 13.86 -14.84 11.27
C LEU A 186 12.68 -14.68 10.30
N ILE A 187 12.45 -13.46 9.80
CA ILE A 187 11.43 -13.17 8.78
C ILE A 187 11.76 -13.87 7.47
N LEU A 188 13.03 -13.83 7.04
CA LEU A 188 13.51 -14.51 5.85
C LEU A 188 13.29 -16.03 5.94
N ASP A 189 13.68 -16.66 7.05
CA ASP A 189 13.47 -18.09 7.29
C ASP A 189 11.98 -18.46 7.27
N ALA A 190 11.14 -17.67 7.93
CA ALA A 190 9.69 -17.86 7.93
C ALA A 190 9.11 -17.71 6.51
N ALA A 191 9.46 -16.66 5.78
CA ALA A 191 9.00 -16.45 4.42
C ALA A 191 9.41 -17.61 3.49
N HIS A 192 10.63 -18.12 3.62
CA HIS A 192 11.12 -19.25 2.83
C HIS A 192 10.25 -20.50 2.99
N ARG A 193 9.84 -20.85 4.22
CA ARG A 193 8.98 -22.01 4.50
C ARG A 193 7.63 -21.94 3.78
N TYR A 194 7.15 -20.74 3.46
CA TYR A 194 5.87 -20.50 2.80
C TYR A 194 6.00 -20.08 1.33
N SER A 195 7.21 -20.19 0.76
CA SER A 195 7.53 -19.75 -0.61
C SER A 195 7.26 -18.25 -0.85
N ILE A 196 7.34 -17.44 0.20
CA ILE A 196 7.22 -15.98 0.12
C ILE A 196 8.64 -15.40 -0.04
N LYS A 197 8.75 -14.33 -0.82
CA LYS A 197 9.98 -13.55 -0.96
C LYS A 197 9.92 -12.28 -0.11
N VAL A 198 11.08 -11.74 0.23
CA VAL A 198 11.24 -10.53 1.04
C VAL A 198 11.99 -9.48 0.23
N ALA A 199 11.32 -8.37 -0.06
CA ALA A 199 11.90 -7.13 -0.54
C ALA A 199 11.99 -6.12 0.62
N PHE A 200 12.69 -5.00 0.42
CA PHE A 200 12.94 -4.02 1.48
C PHE A 200 12.30 -2.67 1.13
N HIS A 201 11.67 -2.07 2.14
CA HIS A 201 11.10 -0.72 2.11
C HIS A 201 11.92 0.16 3.02
N ILE A 202 12.89 0.87 2.43
CA ILE A 202 13.83 1.72 3.16
C ILE A 202 13.09 2.97 3.65
N GLN A 203 12.92 3.06 4.97
CA GLN A 203 12.23 4.15 5.63
C GLN A 203 13.08 5.44 5.65
N PRO A 204 12.48 6.62 5.89
CA PRO A 204 13.22 7.82 6.19
C PRO A 204 13.87 7.68 7.57
N TYR A 205 15.18 7.86 7.64
CA TYR A 205 15.93 7.87 8.89
C TYR A 205 16.84 9.09 8.94
N LYS A 206 17.22 9.51 10.15
CA LYS A 206 18.11 10.65 10.36
C LYS A 206 19.44 10.43 9.63
N GLY A 207 19.81 11.36 8.75
CA GLY A 207 21.04 11.26 7.96
C GLY A 207 20.92 10.40 6.70
N ARG A 208 19.71 10.00 6.29
CA ARG A 208 19.51 9.34 5.00
C ARG A 208 19.98 10.24 3.84
N SER A 209 20.85 9.69 3.01
CA SER A 209 21.45 10.32 1.83
C SER A 209 21.74 9.25 0.78
N ASP A 210 22.16 9.67 -0.41
CA ASP A 210 22.70 8.79 -1.46
C ASP A 210 23.82 7.90 -0.92
N GLN A 211 24.78 8.45 -0.17
CA GLN A 211 25.88 7.66 0.40
C GLN A 211 25.41 6.65 1.45
N THR A 212 24.53 7.05 2.40
CA THR A 212 24.09 6.09 3.43
C THR A 212 23.15 5.03 2.86
N VAL A 213 22.37 5.35 1.83
CA VAL A 213 21.56 4.35 1.13
C VAL A 213 22.42 3.39 0.31
N HIS A 214 23.50 3.86 -0.33
CA HIS A 214 24.50 2.97 -0.93
C HIS A 214 25.03 1.95 0.09
N ASP A 215 25.47 2.43 1.26
CA ASP A 215 26.04 1.58 2.31
C ASP A 215 25.00 0.59 2.87
N ASN A 216 23.75 1.03 2.99
CA ASN A 216 22.64 0.17 3.42
C ASN A 216 22.28 -0.90 2.37
N VAL A 217 22.27 -0.57 1.08
CA VAL A 217 22.04 -1.56 0.02
C VAL A 217 23.15 -2.59 -0.01
N LYS A 218 24.40 -2.15 0.18
CA LYS A 218 25.55 -3.04 0.35
C LYS A 218 25.37 -3.94 1.57
N TYR A 219 25.03 -3.39 2.73
CA TYR A 219 24.76 -4.16 3.95
C TYR A 219 23.67 -5.22 3.75
N ILE A 220 22.51 -4.82 3.23
CA ILE A 220 21.38 -5.72 2.99
C ILE A 220 21.78 -6.83 2.01
N SER A 221 22.48 -6.48 0.94
CA SER A 221 22.91 -7.45 -0.09
C SER A 221 23.95 -8.43 0.45
N ASP A 222 24.95 -7.95 1.19
CA ASP A 222 25.98 -8.82 1.78
C ASP A 222 25.40 -9.71 2.88
N ARG A 223 24.53 -9.16 3.74
CA ARG A 223 24.00 -9.84 4.92
C ARG A 223 22.89 -10.84 4.59
N TYR A 224 22.00 -10.48 3.66
CA TYR A 224 20.76 -11.20 3.38
C TYR A 224 20.63 -11.70 1.94
N GLY A 225 21.43 -11.18 1.00
CA GLY A 225 21.26 -11.43 -0.43
C GLY A 225 21.43 -12.89 -0.85
N SER A 226 22.14 -13.71 -0.09
CA SER A 226 22.30 -15.15 -0.35
C SER A 226 21.09 -15.99 0.09
N HIS A 227 20.19 -15.43 0.90
CA HIS A 227 19.04 -16.15 1.43
C HIS A 227 18.01 -16.45 0.32
N THR A 228 17.42 -17.65 0.30
CA THR A 228 16.51 -18.09 -0.77
C THR A 228 15.20 -17.28 -0.83
N ALA A 229 14.76 -16.72 0.29
CA ALA A 229 13.62 -15.80 0.34
C ALA A 229 13.98 -14.36 -0.08
N PHE A 230 15.25 -13.99 -0.24
CA PHE A 230 15.60 -12.63 -0.68
C PHE A 230 15.05 -12.37 -2.09
N TYR A 231 14.20 -11.34 -2.22
CA TYR A 231 13.50 -11.06 -3.47
C TYR A 231 14.45 -10.49 -4.52
N ARG A 232 14.30 -10.99 -5.76
CA ARG A 232 14.92 -10.41 -6.94
C ARG A 232 13.89 -10.28 -8.04
N TYR A 233 13.75 -9.09 -8.59
CA TYR A 233 12.94 -8.81 -9.76
C TYR A 233 13.66 -9.29 -11.02
N LYS A 234 12.93 -9.94 -11.92
CA LYS A 234 13.47 -10.35 -13.23
C LYS A 234 13.11 -9.28 -14.26
N THR A 235 14.11 -8.55 -14.75
CA THR A 235 13.92 -7.50 -15.75
C THR A 235 13.55 -8.10 -17.12
N SER A 236 13.06 -7.26 -18.04
CA SER A 236 12.81 -7.63 -19.44
C SER A 236 14.06 -8.12 -20.17
N THR A 237 15.25 -7.66 -19.75
CA THR A 237 16.55 -8.13 -20.27
C THR A 237 17.02 -9.45 -19.66
N GLY A 238 16.25 -10.03 -18.73
CA GLY A 238 16.56 -11.29 -18.07
C GLY A 238 17.49 -11.18 -16.86
N ARG A 239 17.91 -9.96 -16.47
CA ARG A 239 18.69 -9.75 -15.24
C ARG A 239 17.81 -9.99 -14.02
N SER A 240 18.39 -10.56 -12.96
CA SER A 240 17.72 -10.75 -11.68
C SER A 240 18.35 -9.82 -10.65
N LEU A 241 17.61 -8.79 -10.24
CA LEU A 241 18.13 -7.70 -9.40
C LEU A 241 17.32 -7.60 -8.09
N PRO A 242 17.95 -7.32 -6.93
CA PRO A 242 17.23 -6.90 -5.73
C PRO A 242 16.27 -5.75 -6.04
N LEU A 243 15.18 -5.60 -5.29
CA LEU A 243 14.25 -4.48 -5.44
C LEU A 243 14.05 -3.77 -4.10
N PHE A 244 14.28 -2.46 -4.10
CA PHE A 244 14.15 -1.58 -2.94
C PHE A 244 13.09 -0.51 -3.20
N TYR A 245 12.13 -0.40 -2.29
CA TYR A 245 11.22 0.74 -2.21
C TYR A 245 11.84 1.82 -1.33
N ILE A 246 11.83 3.08 -1.78
CA ILE A 246 12.39 4.21 -1.03
C ILE A 246 11.23 5.10 -0.57
N TYR A 247 10.82 4.97 0.70
CA TYR A 247 9.74 5.79 1.26
C TYR A 247 10.17 7.26 1.34
N ASP A 248 9.29 8.20 1.03
CA ASP A 248 9.59 9.63 1.04
C ASP A 248 10.90 9.99 0.31
N SER A 249 11.14 9.35 -0.85
CA SER A 249 12.32 9.56 -1.68
C SER A 249 12.57 11.02 -2.05
N TYR A 250 11.50 11.82 -2.14
CA TYR A 250 11.51 13.25 -2.44
C TYR A 250 12.16 14.12 -1.35
N LEU A 251 12.42 13.59 -0.15
CA LEU A 251 13.17 14.30 0.90
C LEU A 251 14.67 14.44 0.59
N THR A 252 15.19 13.65 -0.34
CA THR A 252 16.56 13.74 -0.82
C THR A 252 16.55 14.31 -2.25
N PRO A 253 17.37 15.33 -2.56
CA PRO A 253 17.35 15.98 -3.88
C PRO A 253 17.65 15.02 -5.04
N PRO A 254 17.09 15.25 -6.24
CA PRO A 254 17.33 14.42 -7.42
C PRO A 254 18.81 14.31 -7.80
N ASP A 255 19.58 15.38 -7.68
CA ASP A 255 21.02 15.39 -7.99
C ASP A 255 21.83 14.46 -7.07
N SER A 256 21.44 14.36 -5.78
CA SER A 256 22.03 13.39 -4.86
C SER A 256 21.70 11.97 -5.30
N TRP A 257 20.44 11.68 -5.62
CA TRP A 257 20.08 10.36 -6.13
C TRP A 257 20.78 10.01 -7.44
N ALA A 258 20.96 10.98 -8.34
CA ALA A 258 21.66 10.81 -9.60
C ALA A 258 23.13 10.39 -9.40
N ASN A 259 23.80 10.83 -8.33
CA ASN A 259 25.15 10.37 -7.98
C ASN A 259 25.24 8.85 -7.73
N LEU A 260 24.15 8.27 -7.23
CA LEU A 260 24.05 6.85 -6.89
C LEU A 260 23.42 6.01 -8.02
N LEU A 261 22.34 6.51 -8.62
CA LEU A 261 21.44 5.71 -9.46
C LEU A 261 21.68 5.88 -10.96
N LEU A 262 22.38 6.92 -11.42
CA LEU A 262 22.79 7.02 -12.81
C LEU A 262 24.14 6.32 -13.03
N PRO A 263 24.36 5.65 -14.18
CA PRO A 263 25.66 5.07 -14.51
C PRO A 263 26.83 6.08 -14.51
N SER A 264 26.54 7.36 -14.77
CA SER A 264 27.50 8.46 -14.74
C SER A 264 27.65 9.11 -13.35
N GLY A 265 26.94 8.62 -12.34
CA GLY A 265 26.97 9.17 -10.99
C GLY A 265 28.34 9.00 -10.32
N SER A 266 28.71 9.93 -9.43
CA SER A 266 30.03 9.97 -8.79
C SER A 266 30.39 8.74 -7.95
N HIS A 267 29.39 8.02 -7.45
CA HIS A 267 29.54 6.78 -6.70
C HIS A 267 28.43 5.78 -7.08
N SER A 268 28.21 5.67 -8.39
CA SER A 268 27.13 4.87 -8.96
C SER A 268 27.14 3.42 -8.48
N ILE A 269 25.96 2.90 -8.15
CA ILE A 269 25.75 1.48 -7.83
C ILE A 269 25.53 0.63 -9.09
N ARG A 270 25.27 1.27 -10.24
CA ARG A 270 24.94 0.59 -11.50
C ARG A 270 26.13 -0.21 -12.01
N ASN A 271 25.87 -1.42 -12.52
CA ASN A 271 26.90 -2.35 -12.99
C ASN A 271 27.94 -2.76 -11.92
N THR A 272 27.61 -2.62 -10.64
CA THR A 272 28.37 -3.17 -9.51
C THR A 272 27.69 -4.45 -9.00
N PRO A 273 28.33 -5.22 -8.10
CA PRO A 273 27.66 -6.33 -7.40
C PRO A 273 26.42 -5.93 -6.60
N TYR A 274 26.24 -4.64 -6.33
CA TYR A 274 25.14 -4.08 -5.53
C TYR A 274 24.04 -3.43 -6.38
N ASP A 275 24.11 -3.55 -7.71
CA ASP A 275 23.07 -3.01 -8.60
C ASP A 275 21.70 -3.63 -8.28
N ALA A 276 20.66 -2.80 -8.30
CA ALA A 276 19.33 -3.13 -7.83
C ALA A 276 18.26 -2.28 -8.53
N MET A 277 17.00 -2.68 -8.42
CA MET A 277 15.85 -1.88 -8.81
C MET A 277 15.47 -0.92 -7.66
N PHE A 278 15.41 0.37 -7.93
CA PHE A 278 15.01 1.40 -6.98
C PHE A 278 13.67 2.01 -7.38
N ILE A 279 12.68 1.91 -6.48
CA ILE A 279 11.31 2.38 -6.73
C ILE A 279 11.00 3.57 -5.81
N ALA A 280 10.81 4.75 -6.42
CA ALA A 280 10.57 6.01 -5.72
C ALA A 280 9.10 6.23 -5.34
N LEU A 281 8.85 6.92 -4.23
CA LEU A 281 7.49 7.32 -3.87
C LEU A 281 7.04 8.56 -4.69
N LEU A 282 5.96 8.41 -5.44
CA LEU A 282 5.30 9.50 -6.14
C LEU A 282 4.20 10.12 -5.27
N VAL A 283 4.36 11.38 -4.90
CA VAL A 283 3.36 12.14 -4.10
C VAL A 283 2.71 13.23 -4.93
N GLU A 284 3.51 14.14 -5.48
CA GLU A 284 3.05 15.25 -6.33
C GLU A 284 3.32 14.95 -7.81
N GLU A 285 2.61 15.65 -8.70
CA GLU A 285 2.79 15.45 -10.14
C GLU A 285 4.22 15.82 -10.61
N ALA A 286 4.77 16.89 -10.04
CA ALA A 286 6.11 17.39 -10.39
C ALA A 286 7.20 16.34 -10.13
N HIS A 287 7.04 15.52 -9.08
CA HIS A 287 8.00 14.47 -8.70
C HIS A 287 8.24 13.45 -9.83
N LYS A 288 7.35 13.30 -10.83
CA LYS A 288 7.59 12.42 -11.99
C LYS A 288 8.90 12.72 -12.70
N HIS A 289 9.20 14.00 -12.90
CA HIS A 289 10.41 14.44 -13.61
C HIS A 289 11.64 14.34 -12.72
N ASP A 290 11.50 14.63 -11.42
CA ASP A 290 12.55 14.47 -10.41
C ASP A 290 12.96 13.00 -10.25
N ILE A 291 11.99 12.08 -10.25
CA ILE A 291 12.23 10.63 -10.19
C ILE A 291 13.00 10.16 -11.43
N LEU A 292 12.63 10.66 -12.60
CA LEU A 292 13.30 10.34 -13.85
C LEU A 292 14.75 10.87 -13.87
N SER A 293 14.97 12.14 -13.52
CA SER A 293 16.31 12.75 -13.51
C SER A 293 17.22 12.14 -12.44
N ALA A 294 16.64 11.71 -11.31
CA ALA A 294 17.34 11.01 -10.24
C ALA A 294 17.84 9.61 -10.63
N GLY A 295 17.35 9.00 -11.72
CA GLY A 295 17.81 7.67 -12.19
C GLY A 295 17.12 6.47 -11.52
N TYR A 296 15.95 6.67 -10.92
CA TYR A 296 15.13 5.57 -10.39
C TYR A 296 14.65 4.62 -11.51
N ASP A 297 14.41 3.36 -11.15
CA ASP A 297 13.90 2.34 -12.09
C ASP A 297 12.37 2.30 -12.16
N GLY A 298 11.69 2.98 -11.24
CA GLY A 298 10.24 2.99 -11.17
C GLY A 298 9.69 3.88 -10.07
N MET A 299 8.36 3.92 -9.99
CA MET A 299 7.63 4.66 -8.96
C MET A 299 6.44 3.88 -8.41
N TYR A 300 6.13 4.11 -7.13
CA TYR A 300 4.97 3.57 -6.42
C TYR A 300 4.24 4.66 -5.63
N THR A 301 3.04 4.35 -5.11
CA THR A 301 2.10 5.40 -4.63
C THR A 301 1.77 5.33 -3.13
N TYR A 302 2.12 4.21 -2.46
CA TYR A 302 1.96 3.89 -1.04
C TYR A 302 0.56 4.11 -0.43
N PHE A 303 0.08 5.35 -0.32
CA PHE A 303 -1.05 5.71 0.53
C PHE A 303 -2.35 4.98 0.14
N ALA A 304 -2.99 4.34 1.13
CA ALA A 304 -4.27 3.64 0.96
C ALA A 304 -5.45 4.60 0.71
N SER A 305 -5.31 5.88 1.09
CA SER A 305 -6.35 6.88 0.89
C SER A 305 -6.33 7.47 -0.52
N ASN A 306 -7.28 7.03 -1.33
CA ASN A 306 -7.62 7.68 -2.60
C ASN A 306 -7.91 9.17 -2.38
N GLY A 307 -7.19 10.03 -3.13
CA GLY A 307 -7.29 11.48 -3.03
C GLY A 307 -6.32 12.16 -2.05
N PHE A 308 -5.51 11.40 -1.30
CA PHE A 308 -4.55 12.00 -0.36
C PHE A 308 -3.39 12.72 -1.06
N SER A 309 -2.90 12.16 -2.16
CA SER A 309 -1.81 12.71 -2.96
C SER A 309 -2.15 12.59 -4.45
N PHE A 310 -1.37 13.22 -5.33
CA PHE A 310 -1.49 13.00 -6.78
C PHE A 310 -1.26 11.53 -7.12
N GLY A 311 -0.24 10.91 -6.52
CA GLY A 311 0.10 9.50 -6.74
C GLY A 311 -0.96 8.52 -6.26
N SER A 312 -1.58 8.75 -5.09
CA SER A 312 -2.61 7.86 -4.54
C SER A 312 -4.01 8.07 -5.11
N SER A 313 -4.20 9.07 -5.98
CA SER A 313 -5.48 9.33 -6.62
C SER A 313 -5.69 8.44 -7.85
N HIS A 314 -6.63 7.50 -7.78
CA HIS A 314 -6.82 6.46 -8.82
C HIS A 314 -7.02 7.04 -10.23
N GLN A 315 -7.67 8.21 -10.33
CA GLN A 315 -7.91 8.91 -11.61
C GLN A 315 -6.61 9.29 -12.35
N ASN A 316 -5.49 9.42 -11.63
CA ASN A 316 -4.19 9.81 -12.20
C ASN A 316 -3.36 8.62 -12.67
N TRP A 317 -3.70 7.38 -12.26
CA TRP A 317 -2.88 6.20 -12.53
C TRP A 317 -2.67 5.91 -14.01
N LYS A 318 -3.66 6.23 -14.87
CA LYS A 318 -3.49 6.10 -16.32
C LYS A 318 -2.40 7.04 -16.84
N ALA A 319 -2.41 8.30 -16.41
CA ALA A 319 -1.40 9.28 -16.82
C ALA A 319 -0.01 8.93 -16.26
N ILE A 320 0.05 8.43 -15.03
CA ILE A 320 1.30 7.97 -14.40
C ILE A 320 1.88 6.77 -15.16
N LYS A 321 1.05 5.76 -15.46
CA LYS A 321 1.45 4.60 -16.26
C LYS A 321 1.96 5.01 -17.64
N THR A 322 1.25 5.90 -18.33
CA THR A 322 1.70 6.42 -19.64
C THR A 322 3.04 7.13 -19.55
N PHE A 323 3.27 7.93 -18.50
CA PHE A 323 4.57 8.55 -18.27
C PHE A 323 5.67 7.50 -18.02
N CYS A 324 5.39 6.47 -17.22
CA CYS A 324 6.33 5.41 -16.92
C CYS A 324 6.71 4.62 -18.19
N ASP A 325 5.70 4.25 -18.99
CA ASP A 325 5.91 3.51 -20.25
C ASP A 325 6.76 4.29 -21.26
N ALA A 326 6.49 5.60 -21.39
CA ALA A 326 7.25 6.48 -22.28
C ALA A 326 8.72 6.65 -21.85
N ASN A 327 9.04 6.40 -20.58
CA ASN A 327 10.37 6.61 -20.01
C ASN A 327 11.02 5.31 -19.51
N ASN A 328 10.48 4.14 -19.86
CA ASN A 328 10.98 2.83 -19.43
C ASN A 328 11.12 2.70 -17.89
N LEU A 329 10.15 3.24 -17.16
CA LEU A 329 10.04 3.13 -15.71
C LEU A 329 8.98 2.08 -15.35
N LEU A 330 9.18 1.38 -14.24
CA LEU A 330 8.17 0.51 -13.65
C LEU A 330 7.13 1.35 -12.89
N PHE A 331 5.84 1.14 -13.16
CA PHE A 331 4.76 1.70 -12.34
C PHE A 331 4.18 0.62 -11.43
N ILE A 332 4.26 0.83 -10.11
CA ILE A 332 3.71 -0.06 -9.08
C ILE A 332 2.59 0.67 -8.32
N PRO A 333 1.32 0.61 -8.76
CA PRO A 333 0.22 1.21 -7.99
C PRO A 333 0.10 0.52 -6.62
N SER A 334 -0.17 1.32 -5.59
CA SER A 334 -0.44 0.84 -4.23
C SER A 334 -1.93 0.92 -3.91
N VAL A 335 -2.52 -0.20 -3.50
CA VAL A 335 -3.94 -0.32 -3.15
C VAL A 335 -4.09 -0.62 -1.66
N GLY A 336 -5.16 -0.14 -1.02
CA GLY A 336 -5.44 -0.44 0.38
C GLY A 336 -6.92 -0.69 0.67
N PRO A 337 -7.25 -1.39 1.76
CA PRO A 337 -8.62 -1.78 2.07
C PRO A 337 -9.49 -0.65 2.62
N GLY A 338 -8.84 0.44 3.05
CA GLY A 338 -9.40 1.63 3.67
C GLY A 338 -8.31 2.34 4.45
N TYR A 339 -8.68 3.36 5.21
CA TYR A 339 -7.75 4.14 6.04
C TYR A 339 -8.47 4.78 7.21
N ILE A 340 -7.89 4.71 8.40
CA ILE A 340 -8.34 5.43 9.59
C ILE A 340 -7.25 5.42 10.67
N ASP A 341 -6.58 6.56 10.83
CA ASP A 341 -5.47 6.74 11.77
C ASP A 341 -5.84 7.60 12.99
N THR A 342 -7.12 7.95 13.16
CA THR A 342 -7.58 8.90 14.18
C THR A 342 -7.30 8.46 15.62
N SER A 343 -6.96 7.19 15.85
CA SER A 343 -6.44 6.73 17.13
C SER A 343 -5.13 7.43 17.53
N ILE A 344 -4.21 7.60 16.57
CA ILE A 344 -2.90 8.23 16.80
C ILE A 344 -2.81 9.64 16.19
N ARG A 345 -3.63 9.99 15.20
CA ARG A 345 -3.73 11.33 14.61
C ARG A 345 -5.18 11.83 14.64
N PRO A 346 -5.70 12.24 15.80
CA PRO A 346 -7.13 12.60 15.96
C PRO A 346 -7.62 13.71 15.00
N TRP A 347 -6.70 14.54 14.50
CA TRP A 347 -6.93 15.63 13.56
C TRP A 347 -7.03 15.20 12.09
N ASN A 348 -6.72 13.94 11.76
CA ASN A 348 -6.55 13.48 10.39
C ASN A 348 -7.81 12.83 9.76
N ASN A 349 -8.98 13.01 10.37
CA ASN A 349 -10.22 12.33 9.93
C ASN A 349 -10.65 12.61 8.48
N HIS A 350 -10.20 13.72 7.87
CA HIS A 350 -10.49 14.04 6.47
C HIS A 350 -9.89 13.00 5.48
N ASN A 351 -8.84 12.28 5.90
CA ASN A 351 -8.23 11.21 5.12
C ASN A 351 -8.85 9.83 5.39
N THR A 352 -9.78 9.72 6.34
CA THR A 352 -10.51 8.47 6.61
C THR A 352 -11.22 7.96 5.35
N ARG A 353 -11.09 6.67 5.08
CA ARG A 353 -11.79 5.95 4.01
C ARG A 353 -12.39 4.67 4.59
N ASN A 354 -13.71 4.67 4.73
CA ASN A 354 -14.45 3.50 5.20
C ASN A 354 -14.22 2.33 4.24
N ARG A 355 -14.08 1.13 4.79
CA ARG A 355 -13.82 -0.07 3.98
C ARG A 355 -15.04 -0.52 3.16
N VAL A 356 -16.25 -0.09 3.56
CA VAL A 356 -17.55 -0.41 2.93
C VAL A 356 -17.66 -1.90 2.62
N ASN A 357 -17.42 -2.75 3.63
CA ASN A 357 -17.46 -4.21 3.54
C ASN A 357 -16.61 -4.78 2.38
N GLY A 358 -15.43 -4.20 2.14
CA GLY A 358 -14.51 -4.60 1.09
C GLY A 358 -14.67 -3.85 -0.23
N LYS A 359 -15.77 -3.11 -0.45
CA LYS A 359 -16.01 -2.44 -1.73
C LYS A 359 -14.96 -1.38 -2.06
N TYR A 360 -14.47 -0.66 -1.04
CA TYR A 360 -13.37 0.30 -1.22
C TYR A 360 -12.12 -0.38 -1.79
N TYR A 361 -11.77 -1.54 -1.22
CA TYR A 361 -10.60 -2.31 -1.64
C TYR A 361 -10.74 -2.83 -3.07
N GLU A 362 -11.90 -3.42 -3.40
CA GLU A 362 -12.17 -3.93 -4.75
C GLU A 362 -12.14 -2.82 -5.79
N THR A 363 -12.62 -1.61 -5.47
CA THR A 363 -12.53 -0.45 -6.36
C THR A 363 -11.08 -0.04 -6.59
N ALA A 364 -10.22 -0.04 -5.56
CA ALA A 364 -8.81 0.26 -5.70
C ALA A 364 -8.08 -0.81 -6.56
N LEU A 365 -8.34 -2.09 -6.31
CA LEU A 365 -7.79 -3.21 -7.08
C LEU A 365 -8.23 -3.14 -8.56
N GLN A 366 -9.50 -2.87 -8.83
CA GLN A 366 -10.00 -2.69 -10.19
C GLN A 366 -9.29 -1.54 -10.93
N ALA A 367 -9.11 -0.41 -10.25
CA ALA A 367 -8.42 0.73 -10.83
C ALA A 367 -6.96 0.42 -11.14
N ALA A 368 -6.28 -0.34 -10.26
CA ALA A 368 -4.89 -0.76 -10.46
C ALA A 368 -4.78 -1.70 -11.67
N LEU A 369 -5.65 -2.70 -11.80
CA LEU A 369 -5.60 -3.65 -12.91
C LEU A 369 -5.91 -2.99 -14.27
N THR A 370 -6.76 -1.95 -14.29
CA THR A 370 -7.10 -1.21 -15.52
C THR A 370 -5.88 -0.60 -16.21
N VAL A 371 -4.85 -0.22 -15.45
CA VAL A 371 -3.62 0.37 -16.02
C VAL A 371 -2.55 -0.67 -16.35
N ARG A 372 -2.88 -1.96 -16.28
CA ARG A 372 -1.99 -3.08 -16.67
C ARG A 372 -0.58 -3.03 -16.07
N PRO A 373 -0.44 -2.97 -14.74
CA PRO A 373 0.87 -2.91 -14.09
C PRO A 373 1.54 -4.28 -14.07
N ASP A 374 2.89 -4.31 -14.05
CA ASP A 374 3.65 -5.54 -13.87
C ASP A 374 3.64 -6.04 -12.44
N ILE A 375 3.53 -5.12 -11.47
CA ILE A 375 3.46 -5.39 -10.04
C ILE A 375 2.34 -4.53 -9.43
N VAL A 376 1.55 -5.10 -8.52
CA VAL A 376 0.66 -4.35 -7.64
C VAL A 376 1.18 -4.44 -6.21
N SER A 377 1.24 -3.31 -5.51
CA SER A 377 1.59 -3.26 -4.10
C SER A 377 0.34 -3.06 -3.24
N ILE A 378 0.30 -3.69 -2.06
CA ILE A 378 -0.82 -3.61 -1.12
C ILE A 378 -0.35 -2.91 0.15
N THR A 379 -1.06 -1.84 0.51
CA THR A 379 -0.90 -1.07 1.73
C THR A 379 -2.10 -1.37 2.63
N SER A 380 -1.99 -2.28 3.59
CA SER A 380 -0.79 -3.00 4.04
C SER A 380 -1.14 -4.38 4.59
N PHE A 381 -0.14 -5.18 4.98
CA PHE A 381 -0.39 -6.37 5.78
C PHE A 381 -0.88 -5.97 7.16
N ASN A 382 -0.09 -5.21 7.92
CA ASN A 382 -0.28 -4.95 9.34
C ASN A 382 0.11 -3.53 9.79
N GLU A 383 -0.14 -2.49 9.00
CA GLU A 383 -0.05 -1.10 9.48
C GLU A 383 -1.31 -0.73 10.28
N TRP A 384 -1.37 -1.24 11.52
CA TRP A 384 -2.53 -1.13 12.39
C TRP A 384 -2.83 0.31 12.79
N HIS A 385 -1.81 1.15 12.92
CA HIS A 385 -1.96 2.56 13.30
C HIS A 385 -2.84 3.33 12.32
N GLU A 386 -2.70 3.01 11.03
CA GLU A 386 -3.40 3.69 9.95
C GLU A 386 -4.67 2.98 9.49
N GLY A 387 -5.00 1.85 10.10
CA GLY A 387 -6.21 1.10 9.76
C GLY A 387 -6.19 0.55 8.33
N THR A 388 -5.01 0.34 7.75
CA THR A 388 -4.84 -0.13 6.36
C THR A 388 -4.56 -1.64 6.26
N GLN A 389 -4.48 -2.33 7.39
CA GLN A 389 -4.13 -3.75 7.48
C GLN A 389 -5.16 -4.66 6.78
N ILE A 390 -4.69 -5.70 6.10
CA ILE A 390 -5.50 -6.85 5.68
C ILE A 390 -5.39 -8.03 6.66
N GLU A 391 -4.44 -7.98 7.61
CA GLU A 391 -4.34 -8.92 8.72
C GLU A 391 -5.69 -9.08 9.44
N LYS A 392 -5.96 -10.28 9.94
CA LYS A 392 -7.22 -10.61 10.60
C LYS A 392 -7.50 -9.70 11.80
N ALA A 393 -8.68 -9.09 11.82
CA ALA A 393 -9.17 -8.26 12.93
C ALA A 393 -10.44 -8.84 13.54
N VAL A 394 -10.59 -8.68 14.85
CA VAL A 394 -11.73 -9.20 15.63
C VAL A 394 -12.56 -8.07 16.25
N PRO A 395 -13.88 -8.28 16.44
CA PRO A 395 -14.69 -7.38 17.25
C PRO A 395 -14.14 -7.29 18.68
N LYS A 396 -13.91 -6.07 19.17
CA LYS A 396 -13.47 -5.81 20.54
C LYS A 396 -14.17 -4.58 21.09
N LYS A 397 -14.71 -4.73 22.30
CA LYS A 397 -15.30 -3.65 23.09
C LYS A 397 -14.66 -3.63 24.47
N THR A 398 -14.27 -2.46 24.91
CA THR A 398 -13.78 -2.17 26.27
C THR A 398 -14.69 -1.12 26.90
N PRO A 399 -14.54 -0.82 28.21
CA PRO A 399 -15.33 0.24 28.85
C PRO A 399 -15.17 1.62 28.18
N THR A 400 -14.02 1.89 27.57
CA THR A 400 -13.65 3.20 27.01
C THR A 400 -13.63 3.22 25.49
N ARG A 401 -13.69 2.06 24.82
CA ARG A 401 -13.46 1.97 23.38
C ARG A 401 -14.29 0.89 22.70
N LEU A 402 -14.81 1.24 21.52
CA LEU A 402 -15.34 0.29 20.55
C LEU A 402 -14.37 0.29 19.36
N TYR A 403 -13.71 -0.84 19.12
CA TYR A 403 -12.86 -1.00 17.94
C TYR A 403 -13.73 -1.27 16.71
N LEU A 404 -13.27 -0.80 15.56
CA LEU A 404 -13.82 -1.22 14.28
C LEU A 404 -13.43 -2.68 14.01
N ASP A 405 -14.25 -3.35 13.21
CA ASP A 405 -14.06 -4.73 12.83
C ASP A 405 -14.53 -4.97 11.38
N TYR A 406 -14.56 -6.23 10.96
CA TYR A 406 -14.91 -6.63 9.60
C TYR A 406 -16.35 -7.16 9.47
N ALA A 407 -17.17 -7.02 10.52
CA ALA A 407 -18.55 -7.50 10.51
C ALA A 407 -19.36 -6.81 9.39
N PRO A 408 -20.31 -7.53 8.76
CA PRO A 408 -20.81 -8.86 9.11
C PRO A 408 -19.98 -10.03 8.57
N HIS A 409 -18.82 -9.76 7.97
CA HIS A 409 -17.93 -10.80 7.42
C HIS A 409 -17.00 -11.37 8.49
N GLN A 410 -16.31 -12.46 8.13
CA GLN A 410 -15.31 -13.11 8.98
C GLN A 410 -14.02 -12.28 9.09
N THR A 411 -13.17 -12.65 10.05
CA THR A 411 -11.92 -11.94 10.36
C THR A 411 -10.92 -11.95 9.21
N ASP A 412 -11.06 -12.88 8.26
CA ASP A 412 -10.19 -13.07 7.10
C ASP A 412 -10.74 -12.47 5.79
N LEU A 413 -11.82 -11.69 5.81
CA LEU A 413 -12.43 -11.06 4.63
C LEU A 413 -11.40 -10.47 3.66
N TYR A 414 -10.45 -9.67 4.16
CA TYR A 414 -9.50 -8.98 3.30
C TYR A 414 -8.44 -9.92 2.71
N LEU A 415 -8.08 -11.01 3.40
CA LEU A 415 -7.23 -12.05 2.84
C LEU A 415 -7.94 -12.78 1.69
N GLU A 416 -9.23 -13.09 1.85
CA GLU A 416 -10.05 -13.70 0.80
C GLU A 416 -10.21 -12.81 -0.43
N LEU A 417 -10.47 -11.51 -0.21
CA LEU A 417 -10.55 -10.52 -1.29
C LEU A 417 -9.21 -10.40 -2.02
N THR A 418 -8.08 -10.30 -1.30
CA THR A 418 -6.75 -10.26 -1.92
C THR A 418 -6.52 -11.51 -2.78
N ARG A 419 -6.82 -12.72 -2.28
CA ARG A 419 -6.71 -13.96 -3.06
C ARG A 419 -7.59 -13.95 -4.31
N LYS A 420 -8.85 -13.50 -4.19
CA LYS A 420 -9.80 -13.40 -5.32
C LYS A 420 -9.20 -12.50 -6.42
N TRP A 421 -8.68 -11.34 -6.04
CA TRP A 421 -8.10 -10.39 -6.98
C TRP A 421 -6.73 -10.83 -7.51
N ALA A 422 -5.94 -11.57 -6.75
CA ALA A 422 -4.70 -12.18 -7.22
C ALA A 422 -4.95 -13.14 -8.40
N ARG A 423 -5.97 -13.99 -8.28
CA ARG A 423 -6.40 -14.89 -9.36
C ARG A 423 -6.90 -14.12 -10.57
N HIS A 424 -7.63 -13.02 -10.37
CA HIS A 424 -8.09 -12.18 -11.48
C HIS A 424 -6.92 -11.49 -12.18
N TYR A 425 -6.01 -10.90 -11.41
CA TYR A 425 -4.81 -10.24 -11.92
C TYR A 425 -3.92 -11.18 -12.74
N SER A 426 -3.68 -12.41 -12.24
CA SER A 426 -2.91 -13.43 -12.97
C SER A 426 -3.52 -13.76 -14.33
N LYS A 427 -4.86 -13.92 -14.40
CA LYS A 427 -5.57 -14.19 -15.66
C LYS A 427 -5.52 -13.01 -16.63
N GLU A 428 -5.66 -11.79 -16.11
CA GLU A 428 -5.54 -10.57 -16.93
C GLU A 428 -4.12 -10.43 -17.51
N LYS A 429 -3.07 -10.68 -16.72
CA LYS A 429 -1.68 -10.66 -17.23
C LYS A 429 -1.45 -11.65 -18.35
N GLU A 430 -1.98 -12.87 -18.25
CA GLU A 430 -1.90 -13.87 -19.32
C GLU A 430 -2.53 -13.36 -20.62
N GLN A 431 -3.64 -12.62 -20.53
CA GLN A 431 -4.32 -12.02 -21.68
C GLN A 431 -3.59 -10.81 -22.25
N TRP A 432 -2.87 -10.04 -21.44
CA TRP A 432 -2.10 -8.88 -21.92
C TRP A 432 -0.82 -9.27 -22.66
N LEU A 433 -0.34 -10.50 -22.44
CA LEU A 433 0.86 -11.05 -23.09
C LEU A 433 0.55 -11.82 -24.39
N MET A 434 -0.73 -12.08 -24.67
CA MET A 434 -1.22 -12.56 -25.97
C MET A 434 -1.54 -11.38 -26.88
#